data_AF-A0A356T490-F1
#
_entry.id   AF-A0A356T490-F1
#
_cell.length_a   1.000
_cell.length_b   1.000
_cell.length_c   1.000
_cell.angle_alpha   90.00
_cell.angle_beta   90.00
_cell.angle_gamma   90.00
#
_symmetry.space_group_name_H-M   'P 1'
#
loop_
_entity.id
_entity.type
_entity.pdbx_description
1 polymer ?
#
loop_
_entity_poly.entity_id
_entity_poly.type
_entity_poly.pdbx_seq_one_letter_code
_entity_poly.pdbx_strand_id
1 'polypeptide(L)'
;EMRFALGRALELTQPDHILLATLEPERARTVIGGVLAAFGPADGNGSVDREAAGFAADLWRTIPPRGQTQIRELLASTEHLEDYGAARRAALISGARAGLLACGDLGVALTRLASQRGVTLHSPGALAKLLTEDAVMASLTAFALTGR
;
A
#
# COMPACT_ATOMS: atom_id res chain seq x y z
N GLU A 1 -9.55 -17.94 -10.66
CA GLU A 1 -9.79 -17.19 -9.41
C GLU A 1 -8.78 -17.46 -8.30
N MET A 2 -8.63 -18.71 -7.82
CA MET A 2 -7.70 -19.04 -6.73
C MET A 2 -6.25 -18.58 -7.01
N ARG A 3 -5.75 -18.83 -8.24
CA ARG A 3 -4.40 -18.41 -8.65
C ARG A 3 -4.18 -16.90 -8.53
N PHE A 4 -5.18 -16.11 -8.89
CA PHE A 4 -5.13 -14.64 -8.75
C PHE A 4 -5.04 -14.24 -7.28
N ALA A 5 -5.93 -14.80 -6.45
CA ALA A 5 -5.96 -14.51 -5.02
C ALA A 5 -4.64 -14.89 -4.33
N LEU A 6 -4.10 -16.06 -4.67
CA LEU A 6 -2.83 -16.55 -4.12
C LEU A 6 -1.64 -15.69 -4.55
N GLY A 7 -1.49 -15.41 -5.85
CA GLY A 7 -0.38 -14.58 -6.35
C GLY A 7 -0.39 -13.18 -5.74
N ARG A 8 -1.58 -12.58 -5.64
CA ARG A 8 -1.75 -11.28 -4.96
C ARG A 8 -1.43 -11.36 -3.47
N ALA A 9 -1.86 -12.42 -2.78
CA ALA A 9 -1.60 -12.55 -1.35
C ALA A 9 -0.10 -12.66 -1.07
N LEU A 10 0.63 -13.51 -1.82
CA LEU A 10 2.07 -13.71 -1.66
C LEU A 10 2.85 -12.38 -1.83
N GLU A 11 2.47 -11.59 -2.81
CA GLU A 11 3.07 -10.28 -3.08
C GLU A 11 2.78 -9.26 -1.97
N LEU A 12 1.53 -9.21 -1.50
CA LEU A 12 1.13 -8.28 -0.44
C LEU A 12 1.65 -8.67 0.95
N THR A 13 2.10 -9.91 1.13
CA THR A 13 2.76 -10.37 2.36
C THR A 13 4.27 -10.15 2.36
N GLN A 14 4.85 -9.61 1.29
CA GLN A 14 6.27 -9.23 1.30
C GLN A 14 6.52 -8.13 2.35
N PRO A 15 7.71 -8.08 2.97
CA PRO A 15 8.05 -7.08 3.98
C PRO A 15 7.74 -5.64 3.56
N ASP A 16 7.98 -5.32 2.29
CA ASP A 16 7.77 -4.00 1.70
C ASP A 16 6.29 -3.60 1.61
N HIS A 17 5.37 -4.57 1.63
CA HIS A 17 3.94 -4.35 1.42
C HIS A 17 3.09 -4.67 2.64
N ILE A 18 3.54 -5.57 3.52
CA ILE A 18 2.67 -6.19 4.53
C ILE A 18 2.00 -5.16 5.44
N LEU A 19 2.74 -4.14 5.90
CA LEU A 19 2.17 -3.09 6.76
C LEU A 19 1.18 -2.19 6.00
N LEU A 20 1.44 -1.93 4.72
CA LEU A 20 0.59 -1.09 3.86
C LEU A 20 -0.69 -1.83 3.42
N ALA A 21 -0.60 -3.15 3.25
CA ALA A 21 -1.62 -3.97 2.62
C ALA A 21 -2.54 -4.68 3.61
N THR A 22 -2.07 -5.00 4.82
CA THR A 22 -2.81 -5.83 5.78
C THR A 22 -3.38 -5.07 6.96
N LEU A 23 -2.80 -3.91 7.30
CA LEU A 23 -3.36 -3.05 8.35
C LEU A 23 -4.58 -2.28 7.84
N GLU A 24 -5.50 -2.00 8.77
CA GLU A 24 -6.57 -1.04 8.55
C GLU A 24 -5.96 0.34 8.23
N PRO A 25 -6.51 1.11 7.27
CA PRO A 25 -5.85 2.30 6.76
C PRO A 25 -5.53 3.35 7.81
N GLU A 26 -6.43 3.54 8.77
CA GLU A 26 -6.30 4.49 9.87
C GLU A 26 -5.13 4.08 10.76
N ARG A 27 -5.07 2.80 11.11
CA ARG A 27 -3.99 2.23 11.92
C ARG A 27 -2.64 2.27 11.23
N ALA A 28 -2.61 2.02 9.92
CA ALA A 28 -1.38 2.12 9.13
C ALA A 28 -0.84 3.56 9.11
N ARG A 29 -1.72 4.55 8.96
CA ARG A 29 -1.36 5.98 9.06
C ARG A 29 -0.82 6.32 10.44
N THR A 30 -1.44 5.83 11.52
CA THR A 30 -0.95 6.04 12.88
C THR A 30 0.45 5.46 13.07
N VAL A 31 0.72 4.26 12.56
CA VAL A 31 2.04 3.64 12.65
C VAL A 31 3.09 4.44 11.89
N ILE A 32 2.82 4.80 10.63
CA ILE A 32 3.75 5.59 9.80
C ILE A 32 3.97 6.97 10.42
N GLY A 33 2.89 7.63 10.84
CA GLY A 33 2.95 8.93 11.51
C GLY A 33 3.74 8.89 12.82
N GLY A 34 3.61 7.83 13.62
CA GLY A 34 4.38 7.68 14.85
C GLY A 34 5.85 7.36 14.61
N VAL A 35 6.18 6.58 13.58
CA VAL A 35 7.58 6.35 13.15
C VAL A 35 8.23 7.67 12.69
N LEU A 36 7.52 8.45 11.87
CA LEU A 36 7.98 9.77 11.43
C LEU A 36 8.07 10.77 12.58
N ALA A 37 7.13 10.77 13.52
CA ALA A 37 7.18 11.65 14.68
C ALA A 37 8.31 11.27 15.66
N ALA A 38 8.67 9.98 15.76
CA ALA A 38 9.75 9.52 16.62
C ALA A 38 11.14 9.72 16.00
N PHE A 39 11.28 9.48 14.69
CA PHE A 39 12.57 9.33 14.04
C PHE A 39 12.72 10.11 12.73
N GLY A 40 11.69 10.82 12.28
CA GLY A 40 11.72 11.63 11.07
C GLY A 40 12.40 12.99 11.25
N PRO A 41 12.58 13.74 10.15
CA PRO A 41 13.17 15.08 10.18
C PRO A 41 12.30 16.08 10.98
N ALA A 42 12.92 16.98 11.74
CA ALA A 42 12.23 17.94 12.62
C ALA A 42 11.31 18.92 11.89
N ASP A 43 11.58 19.19 10.61
CA ASP A 43 10.86 20.17 9.78
C ASP A 43 9.53 19.62 9.23
N GLY A 44 9.26 18.32 9.38
CA GLY A 44 8.07 17.63 8.88
C GLY A 44 6.89 17.58 9.87
N ASN A 45 6.98 18.26 11.01
CA ASN A 45 5.98 18.22 12.08
C ASN A 45 4.72 19.03 11.72
N GLY A 46 3.95 18.54 10.75
CA GLY A 46 2.52 18.82 10.69
C GLY A 46 1.83 18.37 11.99
N SER A 47 0.56 18.72 12.18
CA SER A 47 -0.19 18.31 13.38
C SER A 47 -0.22 16.78 13.51
N VAL A 48 0.63 16.24 14.39
CA VAL A 48 0.67 14.80 14.68
C VAL A 48 -0.56 14.44 15.50
N ASP A 49 -1.30 13.43 15.05
CA ASP A 49 -2.43 12.91 15.81
C ASP A 49 -1.98 12.41 17.19
N ARG A 50 -2.84 12.57 18.21
CA ARG A 50 -2.51 12.23 19.59
C ARG A 50 -2.11 10.75 19.74
N GLU A 51 -2.78 9.86 19.00
CA GLU A 51 -2.46 8.44 19.03
C GLU A 51 -1.05 8.17 18.45
N ALA A 52 -0.71 8.81 17.33
CA ALA A 52 0.61 8.73 16.73
C ALA A 52 1.71 9.30 17.64
N ALA A 53 1.44 10.39 18.36
CA ALA A 53 2.38 10.98 19.32
C ALA A 53 2.64 10.06 20.53
N GLY A 54 1.59 9.41 21.04
CA GLY A 54 1.73 8.39 22.10
C GLY A 54 2.60 7.22 21.64
N PHE A 55 2.29 6.68 20.45
CA PHE A 55 3.07 5.61 19.85
C PHE A 55 4.53 6.01 19.58
N ALA A 56 4.78 7.24 19.14
CA ALA A 56 6.13 7.77 18.92
C ALA A 56 6.96 7.79 20.22
N ALA A 57 6.36 8.22 21.33
CA ALA A 57 7.03 8.24 22.63
C ALA A 57 7.38 6.82 23.10
N ASP A 58 6.51 5.84 22.84
CA ASP A 58 6.76 4.44 23.17
C ASP A 58 7.87 3.84 22.31
N LEU A 59 7.88 4.13 21.01
CA LEU A 59 8.97 3.75 20.10
C LEU A 59 10.31 4.30 20.59
N TRP A 60 10.37 5.59 20.92
CA TRP A 60 11.61 6.23 21.38
C TRP A 60 12.14 5.61 22.68
N ARG A 61 11.26 5.23 23.61
CA ARG A 61 11.66 4.59 24.88
C ARG A 61 12.09 3.14 24.70
N THR A 62 11.49 2.43 23.75
CA THR A 62 11.67 0.98 23.59
C THR A 62 12.84 0.64 22.67
N ILE A 63 13.08 1.43 21.63
CA ILE A 63 14.13 1.14 20.64
C ILE A 63 15.48 1.63 21.18
N PRO A 64 16.51 0.77 21.26
CA PRO A 64 17.84 1.17 21.72
C PRO A 64 18.47 2.24 20.81
N PRO A 65 19.38 3.10 21.34
CA PRO A 65 19.95 4.22 20.58
C PRO A 65 20.54 3.85 19.22
N ARG A 66 21.22 2.70 19.10
CA ARG A 66 21.74 2.20 17.82
C ARG A 66 20.65 1.98 16.79
N GLY A 67 19.52 1.38 17.19
CA GLY A 67 18.37 1.17 16.31
C GLY A 67 17.71 2.48 15.92
N GLN A 68 17.62 3.45 16.84
CA GLN A 68 17.09 4.78 16.52
C GLN A 68 17.94 5.53 15.48
N THR A 69 19.27 5.38 15.52
CA THR A 69 20.17 5.96 14.50
C THR A 69 19.97 5.30 13.14
N GLN A 70 19.93 3.96 13.10
CA GLN A 70 19.70 3.22 11.86
C GLN A 70 18.35 3.57 11.21
N ILE A 71 17.28 3.69 12.00
CA ILE A 71 15.96 4.08 11.49
C ILE A 71 15.99 5.51 10.95
N ARG A 72 16.65 6.45 11.65
CA ARG A 72 16.84 7.83 11.17
C ARG A 72 17.56 7.89 9.83
N GLU A 73 18.62 7.11 9.66
CA GLU A 73 19.37 7.03 8.41
C GLU A 73 18.51 6.48 7.27
N LEU A 74 17.74 5.42 7.52
CA LEU A 74 16.80 4.85 6.55
C LEU A 74 15.71 5.85 6.14
N LEU A 75 15.15 6.58 7.10
CA LEU A 75 14.14 7.60 6.84
C LEU A 75 14.72 8.77 6.04
N ALA A 76 15.95 9.19 6.34
CA ALA A 76 16.64 10.23 5.58
C ALA A 76 16.93 9.82 4.12
N SER A 77 17.10 8.52 3.85
CA SER A 77 17.29 8.00 2.49
C SER A 77 16.00 7.63 1.75
N THR A 78 14.85 7.70 2.42
CA THR A 78 13.56 7.30 1.84
C THR A 78 12.75 8.53 1.41
N GLU A 79 12.56 8.70 0.11
CA GLU A 79 11.68 9.75 -0.41
C GLU A 79 10.21 9.37 -0.22
N HIS A 80 9.37 10.36 0.11
CA HIS A 80 7.90 10.28 0.08
C HIS A 80 7.23 9.29 1.06
N LEU A 81 7.88 8.97 2.18
CA LEU A 81 7.24 8.14 3.20
C LEU A 81 6.00 8.81 3.81
N GLU A 82 5.89 10.14 3.71
CA GLU A 82 4.72 10.89 4.16
C GLU A 82 3.44 10.60 3.35
N ASP A 83 3.53 10.17 2.08
CA ASP A 83 2.36 9.84 1.27
C ASP A 83 1.98 8.36 1.40
N TYR A 84 1.37 8.04 2.55
CA TYR A 84 0.77 6.72 2.78
C TYR A 84 -0.19 6.30 1.65
N GLY A 85 -0.94 7.25 1.08
CA GLY A 85 -1.92 6.97 0.03
C GLY A 85 -1.26 6.48 -1.24
N ALA A 86 -0.17 7.12 -1.66
CA ALA A 86 0.65 6.70 -2.79
C ALA A 86 1.35 5.36 -2.50
N ALA A 87 2.00 5.21 -1.34
CA ALA A 87 2.71 4.00 -0.96
C ALA A 87 1.79 2.77 -0.94
N ARG A 88 0.62 2.90 -0.29
CA ARG A 88 -0.38 1.82 -0.26
C ARG A 88 -0.90 1.48 -1.65
N ARG A 89 -1.16 2.49 -2.48
CA ARG A 89 -1.61 2.27 -3.86
C ARG A 89 -0.57 1.52 -4.68
N ALA A 90 0.71 1.86 -4.54
CA ALA A 90 1.81 1.15 -5.19
C ALA A 90 1.86 -0.33 -4.78
N ALA A 91 1.75 -0.62 -3.47
CA ALA A 91 1.68 -2.00 -2.97
C ALA A 91 0.47 -2.77 -3.57
N LEU A 92 -0.71 -2.14 -3.60
CA LEU A 92 -1.91 -2.76 -4.18
C LEU A 92 -1.79 -3.00 -5.69
N ILE A 93 -1.10 -2.11 -6.42
CA ILE A 93 -0.77 -2.29 -7.84
C ILE A 93 0.17 -3.48 -8.01
N SER A 94 1.23 -3.58 -7.20
CA SER A 94 2.16 -4.73 -7.26
C SER A 94 1.40 -6.04 -7.04
N GLY A 95 0.59 -6.10 -5.99
CA GLY A 95 -0.25 -7.28 -5.70
C GLY A 95 -1.22 -7.63 -6.83
N ALA A 96 -1.84 -6.63 -7.46
CA ALA A 96 -2.73 -6.87 -8.61
C ALA A 96 -1.98 -7.47 -9.81
N ARG A 97 -0.78 -6.95 -10.11
CA ARG A 97 0.09 -7.44 -11.20
C ARG A 97 0.57 -8.86 -10.92
N ALA A 98 1.04 -9.15 -9.70
CA ALA A 98 1.44 -10.50 -9.30
C ALA A 98 0.26 -11.50 -9.40
N GLY A 99 -0.94 -11.09 -8.97
CA GLY A 99 -2.15 -11.89 -9.15
C GLY A 99 -2.46 -12.18 -10.62
N LEU A 100 -2.35 -11.18 -11.50
CA LEU A 100 -2.54 -11.35 -12.93
C LEU A 100 -1.50 -12.30 -13.54
N LEU A 101 -0.22 -12.14 -13.21
CA LEU A 101 0.84 -13.03 -13.68
C LEU A 101 0.60 -14.48 -13.24
N ALA A 102 0.12 -14.69 -12.01
CA ALA A 102 -0.18 -16.01 -11.50
C ALA A 102 -1.42 -16.66 -12.17
N CYS A 103 -2.42 -15.89 -12.60
CA CYS A 103 -3.63 -16.44 -13.22
C CYS A 103 -3.61 -16.44 -14.75
N GLY A 104 -2.80 -15.60 -15.40
CA GLY A 104 -2.67 -15.51 -16.85
C GLY A 104 -3.92 -15.01 -17.58
N ASP A 105 -4.88 -14.43 -16.87
CA ASP A 105 -6.20 -14.05 -17.39
C ASP A 105 -6.63 -12.69 -16.83
N LEU A 106 -6.68 -11.68 -17.71
CA LEU A 106 -7.07 -10.31 -17.36
C LEU A 106 -8.54 -10.21 -16.94
N GLY A 107 -9.45 -10.96 -17.59
CA GLY A 107 -10.87 -10.94 -17.27
C GLY A 107 -11.13 -11.44 -15.86
N VAL A 108 -10.45 -12.53 -15.47
CA VAL A 108 -10.49 -13.04 -14.08
C VAL A 108 -9.93 -12.01 -13.11
N ALA A 109 -8.78 -11.40 -13.40
CA ALA A 109 -8.15 -10.42 -12.51
C ALA A 109 -9.05 -9.19 -12.27
N LEU A 110 -9.62 -8.61 -13.34
CA LEU A 110 -10.53 -7.47 -13.27
C LEU A 110 -11.80 -7.81 -12.50
N THR A 111 -12.40 -8.98 -12.76
CA THR A 111 -13.61 -9.42 -12.07
C THR A 111 -13.37 -9.58 -10.57
N ARG A 112 -12.21 -10.16 -10.18
CA ARG A 112 -11.85 -10.33 -8.76
C ARG A 112 -11.60 -8.99 -8.07
N LEU A 113 -10.93 -8.04 -8.72
CA LEU A 113 -10.70 -6.70 -8.16
C LEU A 113 -11.98 -5.88 -8.06
N ALA A 114 -12.87 -5.97 -9.04
CA ALA A 114 -14.19 -5.33 -9.00
C ALA A 114 -15.02 -5.91 -7.84
N SER A 115 -15.03 -7.23 -7.67
CA SER A 115 -15.74 -7.91 -6.58
C SER A 115 -15.26 -7.46 -5.19
N GLN A 116 -13.96 -7.24 -5.02
CA GLN A 116 -13.39 -6.69 -3.76
C GLN A 116 -13.89 -5.28 -3.43
N ARG A 117 -14.37 -4.54 -4.44
CA ARG A 117 -14.98 -3.21 -4.31
C ARG A 117 -16.51 -3.27 -4.23
N GLY A 118 -17.09 -4.47 -4.18
CA GLY A 118 -18.54 -4.66 -4.23
C GLY A 118 -19.17 -4.33 -5.59
N VAL A 119 -18.37 -4.27 -6.66
CA VAL A 119 -18.85 -3.97 -8.01
C VAL A 119 -18.83 -5.22 -8.87
N THR A 120 -19.88 -5.43 -9.65
CA THR A 120 -19.93 -6.51 -10.64
C THR A 120 -19.86 -5.94 -12.05
N LEU A 121 -18.97 -6.51 -12.87
CA LEU A 121 -18.74 -6.08 -14.25
C LEU A 121 -19.78 -6.67 -15.18
N HIS A 122 -20.94 -6.02 -15.30
CA HIS A 122 -22.05 -6.48 -16.16
C HIS A 122 -22.05 -5.85 -17.55
N SER A 123 -21.27 -4.79 -17.77
CA SER A 123 -21.23 -4.08 -19.05
C SER A 123 -19.87 -3.42 -19.28
N PRO A 124 -19.50 -3.16 -20.55
CA PRO A 124 -18.31 -2.38 -20.88
C PRO A 124 -18.30 -0.98 -20.24
N GLY A 125 -19.46 -0.35 -20.08
CA GLY A 125 -19.58 0.96 -19.44
C GLY A 125 -19.22 0.94 -17.95
N ALA A 126 -19.57 -0.14 -17.24
CA ALA A 126 -19.19 -0.33 -15.84
C ALA A 126 -17.66 -0.50 -15.69
N LEU A 127 -17.02 -1.21 -16.62
CA LEU A 127 -15.57 -1.33 -16.66
C LEU A 127 -14.90 0.01 -16.95
N ALA A 128 -15.34 0.75 -17.96
CA ALA A 128 -14.78 2.05 -18.32
C ALA A 128 -14.82 3.03 -17.14
N LYS A 129 -15.96 3.09 -16.43
CA LYS A 129 -16.12 3.92 -15.23
C LYS A 129 -15.10 3.53 -14.14
N LEU A 130 -14.99 2.24 -13.83
CA LEU A 130 -14.03 1.75 -12.83
C LEU A 130 -12.57 2.03 -13.20
N LEU A 131 -12.21 1.97 -14.48
CA LEU A 131 -10.86 2.30 -14.94
C LEU A 131 -10.55 3.80 -14.78
N THR A 132 -11.55 4.68 -14.80
CA THR A 132 -11.36 6.11 -14.53
C THR A 132 -11.25 6.41 -13.03
N GLU A 133 -12.03 5.71 -12.20
CA GLU A 133 -12.13 6.00 -10.76
C GLU A 133 -11.09 5.25 -9.92
N ASP A 134 -10.59 4.11 -10.40
CA ASP A 134 -9.67 3.25 -9.65
C ASP A 134 -8.31 3.09 -10.33
N ALA A 135 -7.31 3.73 -9.73
CA ALA A 135 -5.93 3.72 -10.23
C ALA A 135 -5.29 2.32 -10.26
N VAL A 136 -5.72 1.38 -9.40
CA VAL A 136 -5.19 0.00 -9.40
C VAL A 136 -5.71 -0.75 -10.62
N MET A 137 -7.01 -0.63 -10.91
CA MET A 137 -7.64 -1.22 -12.09
C MET A 137 -7.06 -0.63 -13.39
N ALA A 138 -6.88 0.69 -13.42
CA ALA A 138 -6.26 1.38 -14.54
C ALA A 138 -4.83 0.88 -14.80
N SER A 139 -4.00 0.83 -13.75
CA SER A 139 -2.61 0.38 -13.83
C SER A 139 -2.49 -1.09 -14.23
N LEU A 140 -3.37 -1.96 -13.72
CA LEU A 140 -3.39 -3.38 -14.10
C LEU A 140 -3.71 -3.57 -15.58
N THR A 141 -4.69 -2.82 -16.10
CA THR A 141 -5.10 -2.89 -17.50
C THR A 141 -3.98 -2.38 -18.42
N ALA A 142 -3.34 -1.27 -18.05
CA ALA A 142 -2.18 -0.75 -18.77
C ALA A 142 -1.01 -1.75 -18.78
N PHE A 143 -0.74 -2.40 -17.64
CA PHE A 143 0.29 -3.43 -17.52
C PHE A 143 0.01 -4.62 -18.44
N ALA A 144 -1.23 -5.11 -18.46
CA ALA A 144 -1.61 -6.25 -19.30
C ALA A 144 -1.49 -5.96 -20.81
N LEU A 145 -1.71 -4.71 -21.23
CA LEU A 145 -1.68 -4.31 -22.64
C LEU A 145 -0.29 -3.91 -23.12
N THR A 146 0.55 -3.36 -22.23
CA THR A 146 1.85 -2.78 -22.61
C THR A 146 3.05 -3.59 -22.12
N GLY A 147 2.85 -4.54 -21.21
CA GLY A 147 3.92 -5.29 -20.55
C GLY A 147 4.80 -4.45 -19.62
N ARG A 148 4.41 -3.20 -19.30
CA ARG A 148 5.15 -2.24 -18.47
C ARG A 148 4.29 -1.78 -17.27
#